data_AF-A0A1Y1X527-F1
#
_entry.id   AF-A0A1Y1X527-F1
#
_cell.length_a   1.000
_cell.length_b   1.000
_cell.length_c   1.000
_cell.angle_alpha   90.00
_cell.angle_beta   90.00
_cell.angle_gamma   90.00
#
_symmetry.space_group_name_H-M   'P 1'
#
loop_
_entity.id
_entity.type
_entity.pdbx_description
1 polymer ?
#
loop_
_entity_poly.entity_id
_entity_poly.type
_entity_poly.pdbx_seq_one_letter_code
_entity_poly.pdbx_strand_id
1 'polypeptide(L)'
;MEKNNANHDPALAFMRNKFQHMEDMGENGELRPFGKNSDAMFEKLDIIRQQQIALAVDHIMLENGNDSTKRTNTTTDTSEGFNKTTQRFLQGAEELERLMVKLDDLGKSMAGFHELTTSLNEPTQN
;
A
#
# COMPACT_ATOMS: atom_id res chain seq x y z
N MET A 1 -15.44 -19.50 66.58
CA MET A 1 -15.55 -19.26 65.12
C MET A 1 -14.30 -18.52 64.69
N GLU A 2 -13.25 -19.25 64.32
CA GLU A 2 -12.05 -18.66 63.73
C GLU A 2 -12.42 -18.11 62.36
N LYS A 3 -12.34 -16.79 62.20
CA LYS A 3 -12.31 -16.18 60.88
C LYS A 3 -10.98 -16.58 60.28
N ASN A 4 -11.00 -17.54 59.35
CA ASN A 4 -9.90 -17.78 58.43
C ASN A 4 -9.69 -16.46 57.65
N ASN A 5 -8.84 -15.58 58.19
CA ASN A 5 -8.24 -14.49 57.44
C ASN A 5 -7.28 -15.16 56.46
N ALA A 6 -7.83 -15.62 55.33
CA ALA A 6 -7.03 -16.06 54.21
C ALA A 6 -6.09 -14.91 53.86
N ASN A 7 -4.80 -15.12 54.08
CA ASN A 7 -3.78 -14.13 53.76
C ASN A 7 -3.75 -13.99 52.23
N HIS A 8 -4.45 -12.98 51.71
CA HIS A 8 -4.59 -12.74 50.28
C HIS A 8 -3.40 -11.96 49.70
N ASP A 9 -2.45 -11.51 50.53
CA ASP A 9 -1.27 -10.76 50.08
C ASP A 9 -0.44 -11.47 49.00
N PRO A 10 -0.16 -12.79 49.08
CA PRO A 10 0.56 -13.50 48.02
C PRO A 10 -0.22 -13.53 46.70
N ALA A 11 -1.54 -13.66 46.77
CA ALA A 11 -2.40 -13.67 45.59
C ALA A 11 -2.49 -12.28 44.94
N LEU A 12 -2.56 -11.22 45.75
CA LEU A 12 -2.54 -9.84 45.28
C LEU A 12 -1.19 -9.48 44.64
N ALA A 13 -0.07 -9.91 45.24
CA ALA A 13 1.25 -9.71 44.68
C ALA A 13 1.43 -10.43 43.33
N PHE A 14 0.94 -11.67 43.23
CA PHE A 14 0.95 -12.43 41.98
C PHE A 14 0.12 -11.74 40.89
N MET A 15 -1.10 -11.30 41.20
CA MET A 15 -1.95 -10.59 40.24
C MET A 15 -1.32 -9.27 39.79
N ARG A 16 -0.75 -8.48 40.70
CA ARG A 16 -0.05 -7.24 40.36
C ARG A 16 1.13 -7.49 39.42
N ASN A 17 1.92 -8.54 39.67
CA ASN A 17 3.01 -8.93 38.78
C ASN A 17 2.50 -9.31 37.38
N LYS A 18 1.39 -10.05 37.30
CA LYS A 18 0.77 -10.40 36.01
C LYS A 18 0.22 -9.20 35.25
N PHE A 19 -0.40 -8.25 35.95
CA PHE A 19 -0.85 -7.00 35.32
C PHE A 19 0.32 -6.18 34.80
N GLN A 20 1.38 -6.02 35.59
CA GLN A 20 2.59 -5.32 35.14
C GLN A 20 3.17 -5.99 33.90
N HIS A 21 3.27 -7.32 33.90
CA HIS A 21 3.75 -8.06 32.73
C HIS A 21 2.85 -7.86 31.50
N MET A 22 1.52 -7.80 31.65
CA MET A 22 0.61 -7.52 30.54
C MET A 22 0.72 -6.07 30.03
N GLU A 23 0.97 -5.12 30.93
CA GLU A 23 1.20 -3.73 30.58
C GLU A 23 2.52 -3.59 29.81
N ASP A 24 3.59 -4.23 30.28
CA ASP A 24 4.88 -4.30 29.58
C ASP A 24 4.73 -4.96 28.20
N MET A 25 3.97 -6.06 28.07
CA MET A 25 3.67 -6.70 26.78
C MET A 25 2.84 -5.79 25.86
N GLY A 26 1.95 -4.98 26.43
CA GLY A 26 1.13 -4.00 25.71
C GLY A 26 1.94 -2.83 25.16
N GLU A 27 2.77 -2.20 26.00
CA GLU A 27 3.73 -1.16 25.60
C GLU A 27 4.74 -1.71 24.59
N ASN A 28 5.14 -2.96 24.78
CA ASN A 28 5.99 -3.66 23.84
C ASN A 28 5.27 -4.17 22.58
N GLY A 29 3.99 -3.85 22.40
CA GLY A 29 3.22 -4.22 21.21
C GLY A 29 3.16 -5.71 20.90
N GLU A 30 3.51 -6.56 21.88
CA GLU A 30 3.41 -8.03 21.82
C GLU A 30 1.96 -8.48 21.87
N LEU A 31 1.08 -7.66 22.45
CA LEU A 31 -0.37 -7.86 22.42
C LEU A 31 -1.03 -7.37 21.11
N ARG A 32 -0.29 -6.76 20.17
CA ARG A 32 -0.87 -6.36 18.89
C ARG A 32 -1.04 -7.60 18.00
N PRO A 33 -2.20 -7.79 17.36
CA PRO A 33 -2.45 -8.96 16.51
C PRO A 33 -1.47 -9.09 15.33
N PHE A 34 -0.83 -8.00 14.91
CA PHE A 34 0.14 -7.96 13.82
C PHE A 34 1.53 -7.45 14.27
N GLY A 35 1.80 -7.40 15.57
CA GLY A 35 3.08 -6.93 16.14
C GLY A 35 3.36 -5.43 15.95
N LYS A 36 4.49 -4.96 16.50
CA LYS A 36 4.89 -3.54 16.53
C LYS A 36 5.06 -2.86 15.16
N ASN A 37 5.45 -3.62 14.13
CA ASN A 37 5.87 -3.05 12.84
C ASN A 37 4.81 -3.17 11.73
N SER A 38 3.62 -3.66 12.07
CA SER A 38 2.51 -3.81 11.11
C SER A 38 1.97 -2.50 10.59
N ASP A 39 1.96 -1.44 11.41
CA ASP A 39 1.47 -0.11 10.99
C ASP A 39 2.27 0.41 9.78
N ALA A 40 3.60 0.29 9.83
CA ALA A 40 4.48 0.68 8.72
C ALA A 40 4.30 -0.19 7.47
N MET A 41 4.00 -1.50 7.65
CA MET A 41 3.66 -2.38 6.53
C MET A 41 2.34 -1.96 5.87
N PHE A 42 1.29 -1.69 6.67
CA PHE A 42 -0.01 -1.29 6.16
C PHE A 42 0.03 0.07 5.46
N GLU A 43 0.82 1.02 5.98
CA GLU A 43 1.05 2.31 5.32
C GLU A 43 1.69 2.13 3.94
N LYS A 44 2.76 1.33 3.83
CA LYS A 44 3.41 1.04 2.53
C LYS A 44 2.47 0.28 1.58
N LEU A 45 1.66 -0.64 2.09
CA LEU A 45 0.66 -1.35 1.28
C LEU A 45 -0.41 -0.41 0.74
N ASP A 46 -0.86 0.57 1.53
CA ASP A 46 -1.84 1.53 1.04
C ASP A 46 -1.25 2.45 -0.04
N ILE A 47 0.01 2.86 0.09
CA ILE A 47 0.72 3.59 -0.98
C ILE A 47 0.76 2.78 -2.28
N ILE A 48 1.16 1.51 -2.22
CA ILE A 48 1.20 0.60 -3.39
C ILE A 48 -0.20 0.48 -4.00
N ARG A 49 -1.23 0.27 -3.17
CA ARG A 49 -2.62 0.18 -3.61
C ARG A 49 -3.07 1.46 -4.33
N GLN A 50 -2.77 2.63 -3.79
CA GLN A 50 -3.11 3.91 -4.41
C GLN A 50 -2.43 4.07 -5.78
N GLN A 51 -1.15 3.69 -5.89
CA GLN A 51 -0.41 3.71 -7.16
C GLN A 51 -1.02 2.75 -8.18
N GLN A 52 -1.40 1.53 -7.78
CA GLN A 52 -2.07 0.57 -8.65
C GLN A 52 -3.41 1.09 -9.17
N ILE A 53 -4.22 1.73 -8.31
CA ILE A 53 -5.49 2.35 -8.72
C ILE A 53 -5.22 3.48 -9.72
N ALA A 54 -4.25 4.35 -9.46
CA ALA A 54 -3.92 5.46 -10.35
C ALA A 54 -3.46 4.96 -11.74
N LEU A 55 -2.64 3.91 -11.78
CA LEU A 55 -2.21 3.26 -13.02
C LEU A 55 -3.38 2.65 -13.79
N ALA A 56 -4.29 1.96 -13.10
CA ALA A 56 -5.48 1.39 -13.74
C ALA A 56 -6.38 2.48 -14.34
N VAL A 57 -6.56 3.60 -13.63
CA VAL A 57 -7.32 4.75 -14.14
C VAL A 57 -6.67 5.34 -15.40
N ASP A 58 -5.36 5.60 -15.37
CA ASP A 58 -4.64 6.13 -16.54
C ASP A 58 -4.72 5.15 -17.73
N HIS A 59 -4.58 3.85 -17.48
CA HIS A 59 -4.69 2.82 -18.53
C HIS A 59 -6.09 2.82 -19.18
N ILE A 60 -7.16 2.90 -18.38
CA ILE A 60 -8.54 2.98 -18.89
C ILE A 60 -8.74 4.25 -19.72
N MET A 61 -8.15 5.38 -19.30
CA MET A 61 -8.24 6.63 -20.06
C MET A 61 -7.52 6.54 -21.42
N LEU A 62 -6.33 5.94 -21.44
CA LEU A 62 -5.58 5.65 -22.66
C LEU A 62 -6.36 4.73 -23.62
N GLU A 63 -6.96 3.66 -23.09
CA GLU A 63 -7.78 2.73 -23.89
C GLU A 63 -9.01 3.42 -24.49
N ASN A 64 -9.74 4.20 -23.67
CA ASN A 64 -10.95 4.91 -24.10
C ASN A 64 -10.65 6.07 -25.06
N GLY A 65 -9.53 6.78 -24.89
CA GLY A 65 -9.09 7.86 -25.78
C GLY A 65 -8.65 7.34 -27.16
N ASN A 66 -8.22 6.08 -27.21
CA ASN A 66 -7.69 5.42 -28.41
C ASN A 66 -8.67 4.45 -29.08
N ASP A 67 -9.95 4.39 -28.65
CA ASP A 67 -11.04 3.68 -29.36
C ASP A 67 -11.33 4.37 -30.71
N SER A 68 -10.41 4.14 -31.63
CA SER A 68 -10.33 4.66 -32.98
C SER A 68 -11.15 3.81 -33.95
N THR A 69 -12.00 2.90 -33.45
CA THR A 69 -12.85 2.06 -34.30
C THR A 69 -13.93 2.88 -35.02
N LYS A 70 -14.16 4.14 -34.64
CA LYS A 70 -14.86 5.13 -35.46
C LYS A 70 -13.92 5.80 -36.48
N ARG A 71 -13.26 5.01 -37.33
CA ARG A 71 -12.83 5.51 -38.65
C ARG A 71 -14.06 5.63 -39.52
N THR A 72 -14.86 6.68 -39.30
CA THR A 72 -15.83 7.11 -40.32
C THR A 72 -15.02 7.61 -41.50
N ASN A 73 -14.99 6.81 -42.56
CA ASN A 73 -14.46 7.16 -43.86
C ASN A 73 -15.26 8.34 -44.44
N THR A 74 -15.02 9.55 -43.95
CA THR A 74 -15.55 10.78 -44.55
C THR A 74 -14.38 11.60 -45.01
N THR A 75 -14.16 11.51 -46.33
CA THR A 75 -13.29 12.34 -47.16
C THR A 75 -13.71 13.81 -47.09
N THR A 76 -13.36 14.48 -46.00
CA THR A 76 -13.50 15.93 -45.84
C THR A 76 -12.24 16.47 -45.16
N ASP A 77 -11.50 17.31 -45.90
CA ASP A 77 -10.30 18.08 -45.56
C ASP A 77 -9.09 17.34 -44.93
N THR A 78 -8.17 16.97 -45.82
CA THR A 78 -6.92 16.24 -45.55
C THR A 78 -5.91 16.97 -44.67
N SER A 79 -5.99 18.30 -44.51
CA SER A 79 -5.07 19.06 -43.65
C SER A 79 -5.51 19.07 -42.18
N GLU A 80 -6.80 19.29 -41.93
CA GLU A 80 -7.35 19.41 -40.57
C GLU A 80 -7.44 18.04 -39.89
N GLY A 81 -7.81 16.99 -40.65
CA GLY A 81 -7.78 15.61 -40.18
C GLY A 81 -6.36 15.12 -39.86
N PHE A 82 -5.35 15.52 -40.65
CA PHE A 82 -3.95 15.18 -40.40
C PHE A 82 -3.43 15.85 -39.13
N ASN A 83 -3.67 17.16 -38.95
CA ASN A 83 -3.29 17.87 -37.73
C ASN A 83 -3.94 17.26 -36.48
N LYS A 84 -5.24 16.94 -36.55
CA LYS A 84 -5.96 16.29 -35.43
C LYS A 84 -5.42 14.90 -35.11
N THR A 85 -5.00 14.14 -36.12
CA THR A 85 -4.40 12.81 -35.95
C THR A 85 -3.01 12.90 -35.33
N THR A 86 -2.17 13.81 -35.82
CA THR A 86 -0.84 14.06 -35.29
C THR A 86 -0.88 14.56 -33.85
N GLN A 87 -1.81 15.46 -33.52
CA GLN A 87 -1.99 15.96 -32.15
C GLN A 87 -2.40 14.83 -31.19
N ARG A 88 -3.31 13.94 -31.59
CA ARG A 88 -3.70 12.76 -30.80
C ARG A 88 -2.54 11.80 -30.59
N PHE A 89 -1.71 11.60 -31.62
CA PHE A 89 -0.53 10.74 -31.52
C PHE A 89 0.51 11.32 -30.54
N LEU A 90 0.76 12.63 -30.60
CA LEU A 90 1.65 13.31 -29.65
C LEU A 90 1.12 13.24 -28.21
N GLN A 91 -0.18 13.48 -28.02
CA GLN A 91 -0.83 13.34 -26.70
C GLN A 91 -0.73 11.91 -26.17
N GLY A 92 -0.97 10.90 -27.01
CA GLY A 92 -0.82 9.50 -26.63
C GLY A 92 0.63 9.12 -26.26
N ALA A 93 1.62 9.72 -26.91
CA ALA A 93 3.03 9.52 -26.57
C ALA A 93 3.38 10.11 -25.19
N GLU A 94 2.91 11.32 -24.90
CA GLU A 94 3.08 11.97 -23.59
C GLU A 94 2.39 11.19 -22.46
N GLU A 95 1.17 10.71 -22.71
CA GLU A 95 0.41 9.90 -21.74
C GLU A 95 1.09 8.54 -21.49
N LEU A 96 1.66 7.93 -22.53
CA LEU A 96 2.43 6.68 -22.40
C LEU A 96 3.72 6.89 -21.60
N GLU A 97 4.47 7.96 -21.85
CA GLU A 97 5.66 8.32 -21.08
C GLU A 97 5.32 8.50 -19.60
N ARG A 98 4.23 9.21 -19.30
CA ARG A 98 3.72 9.38 -17.93
C ARG A 98 3.36 8.05 -17.28
N LEU A 99 2.77 7.11 -18.02
CA LEU A 99 2.45 5.77 -17.51
C LEU A 99 3.72 5.00 -17.17
N MET A 100 4.76 5.09 -18.00
CA MET A 100 6.04 4.43 -17.75
C MET A 100 6.71 4.92 -16.46
N VAL A 101 6.70 6.24 -16.21
CA VAL A 101 7.23 6.81 -14.96
C VAL A 101 6.47 6.27 -13.74
N LYS A 102 5.14 6.21 -13.81
CA LYS A 102 4.32 5.68 -12.71
C LYS A 102 4.56 4.18 -12.45
N LEU A 103 4.83 3.40 -13.50
CA LEU A 103 5.22 1.99 -13.36
C LEU A 103 6.57 1.82 -12.67
N ASP A 104 7.55 2.67 -12.99
CA ASP A 104 8.85 2.69 -12.31
C ASP A 104 8.70 3.02 -10.82
N ASP A 105 7.89 4.03 -10.49
CA ASP A 105 7.63 4.42 -9.10
C ASP A 105 6.87 3.35 -8.29
N LEU A 106 5.93 2.64 -8.94
CA LEU A 106 5.31 1.45 -8.35
C LEU A 106 6.36 0.35 -8.09
N GLY A 107 7.27 0.12 -9.04
CA GLY A 107 8.39 -0.82 -8.89
C GLY A 107 9.25 -0.51 -7.65
N LYS A 108 9.66 0.76 -7.49
CA LYS A 108 10.41 1.22 -6.30
C LYS A 108 9.64 0.99 -5.00
N SER A 109 8.33 1.28 -5.01
CA SER A 109 7.48 1.15 -3.83
C SER A 109 7.32 -0.32 -3.41
N MET A 110 7.15 -1.22 -4.38
CA MET A 110 7.12 -2.67 -4.15
C MET A 110 8.47 -3.22 -3.65
N ALA A 111 9.59 -2.76 -4.22
CA ALA A 111 10.93 -3.13 -3.73
C ALA A 111 11.14 -2.70 -2.28
N GLY A 112 10.78 -1.45 -1.95
CA GLY A 112 10.87 -0.93 -0.58
C GLY A 112 9.88 -1.57 0.41
N PHE A 113 8.79 -2.16 -0.07
CA PHE A 113 7.92 -3.01 0.75
C PHE A 113 8.54 -4.38 0.98
N HIS A 114 9.09 -5.00 -0.07
CA HIS A 114 9.79 -6.28 0.04
C HIS A 114 10.95 -6.20 1.04
N GLU A 115 11.81 -5.18 0.94
CA GLU A 115 12.90 -4.93 1.90
C GLU A 115 12.39 -4.80 3.34
N LEU A 116 11.29 -4.06 3.56
CA LEU A 116 10.68 -3.96 4.88
C LEU A 116 10.24 -5.33 5.39
N THR A 117 9.55 -6.12 4.57
CA THR A 117 9.09 -7.47 4.97
C THR A 117 10.24 -8.44 5.23
N THR A 118 11.34 -8.36 4.48
CA THR A 118 12.51 -9.21 4.69
C THR A 118 13.27 -8.80 5.95
N SER A 119 13.42 -7.49 6.21
CA SER A 119 14.09 -6.99 7.42
C SER A 119 13.36 -7.40 8.71
N LEU A 120 12.05 -7.63 8.62
CA LEU A 120 11.21 -8.05 9.74
C LEU A 120 11.17 -9.56 9.94
N ASN A 121 11.63 -10.34 8.96
CA ASN A 121 11.72 -11.80 9.03
C ASN A 121 13.12 -12.30 9.39
N GLU A 122 14.13 -11.44 9.49
CA GLU A 122 15.44 -11.85 10.00
C GLU A 122 15.34 -12.16 11.50
N PRO A 123 15.62 -13.40 11.94
CA PRO A 123 15.65 -13.70 13.36
C PRO A 123 16.80 -12.91 13.98
N THR A 124 16.49 -12.05 14.96
CA THR A 124 17.48 -11.47 15.87
C THR A 124 18.33 -12.61 16.45
N GLN A 125 19.56 -12.77 15.96
CA GLN A 125 20.55 -13.60 16.62
C GLN A 125 21.03 -12.84 17.85
N ASN A 126 20.47 -13.20 19.01
CA ASN A 126 21.02 -12.91 20.33
C ASN A 126 21.11 -14.21 21.11
#